data_AF-A0A9E2QY26-F1
#
_entry.id   AF-A0A9E2QY26-F1
#
_cell.length_a   1.000
_cell.length_b   1.000
_cell.length_c   1.000
_cell.angle_alpha   90.00
_cell.angle_beta   90.00
_cell.angle_gamma   90.00
#
_symmetry.space_group_name_H-M   'P 1'
#
loop_
_entity.id
_entity.type
_entity.pdbx_description
1 polymer ?
#
loop_
_entity_poly.entity_id
_entity_poly.type
_entity_poly.pdbx_seq_one_letter_code
_entity_poly.pdbx_strand_id
1 'polypeptide(L)'
;SAFVTLTESGAVIGTTSATGDGSFSFPLSGVDPGNHTYGISATDVNNLATAQVQEQLYLLANTATSVTNILLSPTIQLDKATIQPGDTLTISGSARPLSQMSIFTESPLKSYSASTDIQGNWSYTLPSSETQNYAPGQYRAYAIVTDSNGNQSLTSPSVNFLVEQSTSGNNPAPSCDISHGDLNCDGTVNLTDFSILLYWWGTDHKAADINGDGIVNLVDFSIMMYYFQR
;
A
#
# COMPACT_ATOMS: atom_id res chain seq x y z
N SER A 1 -7.80 -23.67 2.27
CA SER A 1 -8.93 -23.85 1.35
C SER A 1 -9.66 -22.52 1.25
N ALA A 2 -10.09 -22.12 0.05
CA ALA A 2 -10.90 -20.92 -0.15
C ALA A 2 -12.39 -21.30 -0.21
N PHE A 3 -13.27 -20.41 0.26
CA PHE A 3 -14.71 -20.53 0.12
C PHE A 3 -15.18 -19.76 -1.11
N VAL A 4 -15.82 -20.43 -2.06
CA VAL A 4 -16.36 -19.83 -3.27
C VAL A 4 -17.85 -19.55 -3.06
N THR A 5 -18.30 -18.38 -3.49
CA THR A 5 -19.67 -17.90 -3.38
C THR A 5 -20.24 -17.71 -4.79
N LEU A 6 -21.44 -18.26 -5.00
CA LEU A 6 -22.24 -18.06 -6.20
C LEU A 6 -23.41 -17.14 -5.87
N THR A 7 -23.57 -16.09 -6.67
CA THR A 7 -24.65 -15.11 -6.53
C THR A 7 -25.45 -15.01 -7.82
N GLU A 8 -26.71 -14.62 -7.69
CA GLU A 8 -27.57 -14.25 -8.82
C GLU A 8 -28.41 -13.05 -8.41
N SER A 9 -28.46 -12.01 -9.27
CA SER A 9 -29.14 -10.74 -8.95
C SER A 9 -28.73 -10.12 -7.61
N GLY A 10 -27.47 -10.35 -7.19
CA GLY A 10 -26.90 -9.86 -5.93
C GLY A 10 -27.22 -10.71 -4.69
N ALA A 11 -28.06 -11.74 -4.80
CA ALA A 11 -28.34 -12.67 -3.71
C ALA A 11 -27.39 -13.87 -3.76
N VAL A 12 -26.92 -14.35 -2.60
CA VAL A 12 -26.16 -15.61 -2.51
C VAL A 12 -27.11 -16.78 -2.75
N ILE A 13 -26.82 -17.57 -3.78
CA ILE A 13 -27.61 -18.76 -4.16
C ILE A 13 -26.87 -20.08 -3.86
N GLY A 14 -25.58 -20.02 -3.56
CA GLY A 14 -24.81 -21.19 -3.17
C GLY A 14 -23.39 -20.85 -2.73
N THR A 15 -22.80 -21.78 -1.99
CA THR A 15 -21.38 -21.73 -1.60
C THR A 15 -20.74 -23.11 -1.76
N THR A 16 -19.47 -23.15 -2.10
CA THR A 16 -18.67 -24.39 -2.13
C THR A 16 -17.24 -24.09 -1.66
N SER A 17 -16.44 -25.12 -1.45
CA SER A 17 -15.02 -24.98 -1.13
C SER A 17 -14.18 -25.30 -2.36
N ALA A 18 -13.13 -24.52 -2.59
CA ALA A 18 -12.12 -24.88 -3.58
C ALA A 18 -11.34 -26.14 -3.11
N THR A 19 -11.05 -27.02 -4.05
CA THR A 19 -10.21 -28.21 -3.85
C THR A 19 -8.74 -27.84 -3.68
N GLY A 20 -7.89 -28.82 -3.38
CA GLY A 20 -6.45 -28.61 -3.15
C GLY A 20 -5.66 -28.09 -4.35
N ASP A 21 -6.21 -28.18 -5.57
CA ASP A 21 -5.65 -27.62 -6.81
C ASP A 21 -6.30 -26.27 -7.20
N GLY A 22 -7.15 -25.74 -6.33
CA GLY A 22 -7.87 -24.48 -6.53
C GLY A 22 -9.06 -24.55 -7.50
N SER A 23 -9.45 -25.74 -7.96
CA SER A 23 -10.67 -25.91 -8.76
C SER A 23 -11.94 -25.92 -7.88
N PHE A 24 -13.10 -25.70 -8.50
CA PHE A 24 -14.40 -25.77 -7.84
C PHE A 24 -15.49 -26.13 -8.87
N SER A 25 -16.66 -26.52 -8.37
CA SER A 25 -17.82 -26.82 -9.20
C SER A 25 -19.12 -26.47 -8.46
N PHE A 26 -20.00 -25.75 -9.15
CA PHE A 26 -21.37 -25.49 -8.71
C PHE A 26 -22.36 -26.17 -9.64
N PRO A 27 -23.00 -27.28 -9.24
CA PRO A 27 -24.10 -27.84 -10.00
C PRO A 27 -25.33 -26.94 -9.91
N LEU A 28 -25.81 -26.48 -11.07
CA LEU A 28 -27.05 -25.70 -11.19
C LEU A 28 -28.21 -26.70 -11.30
N SER A 29 -28.83 -27.02 -10.17
CA SER A 29 -29.95 -27.97 -10.10
C SER A 29 -31.21 -27.25 -9.65
N GLY A 30 -32.34 -27.55 -10.29
CA GLY A 30 -33.64 -26.96 -9.93
C GLY A 30 -33.78 -25.47 -10.27
N VAL A 31 -32.94 -24.96 -11.18
CA VAL A 31 -33.03 -23.59 -11.71
C VAL A 31 -33.93 -23.61 -12.95
N ASP A 32 -34.78 -22.60 -13.08
CA ASP A 32 -35.68 -22.47 -14.23
C ASP A 32 -34.88 -22.35 -15.55
N PRO A 33 -35.42 -22.84 -16.69
CA PRO A 33 -34.79 -22.62 -17.98
C PRO A 33 -34.81 -21.14 -18.37
N GLY A 34 -33.72 -20.64 -18.94
CA GLY A 34 -33.64 -19.24 -19.35
C GLY A 34 -32.22 -18.67 -19.27
N ASN A 35 -32.11 -17.35 -19.45
CA ASN A 35 -30.86 -16.63 -19.26
C ASN A 35 -30.65 -16.29 -17.78
N HIS A 36 -29.50 -16.68 -17.25
CA HIS A 36 -29.07 -16.39 -15.89
C HIS A 36 -27.75 -15.63 -15.91
N THR A 37 -27.57 -14.71 -14.97
CA THR A 37 -26.30 -14.02 -14.76
C THR A 37 -25.81 -14.32 -13.36
N TYR A 38 -24.71 -15.06 -13.29
CA TYR A 38 -24.10 -15.49 -12.05
C TYR A 38 -22.89 -14.62 -11.70
N GLY A 39 -22.80 -14.23 -10.43
CA GLY A 39 -21.60 -13.63 -9.85
C GLY A 39 -20.82 -14.66 -9.06
N ILE A 40 -19.53 -14.81 -9.35
CA ILE A 40 -18.64 -15.78 -8.69
C ILE A 40 -17.50 -15.03 -8.01
N SER A 41 -17.28 -15.28 -6.73
CA SER A 41 -16.12 -14.78 -5.98
C SER A 41 -15.63 -15.84 -5.00
N ALA A 42 -14.38 -15.71 -4.55
CA ALA A 42 -13.85 -16.54 -3.47
C ALA A 42 -13.37 -15.69 -2.30
N THR A 43 -13.39 -16.28 -1.11
CA THR A 43 -12.88 -15.71 0.13
C THR A 43 -11.82 -16.65 0.69
N ASP A 44 -10.65 -16.11 1.01
CA ASP A 44 -9.55 -16.89 1.59
C ASP A 44 -9.71 -17.05 3.12
N VAL A 45 -8.73 -17.71 3.74
CA VAL A 45 -8.73 -17.98 5.19
C VAL A 45 -8.57 -16.72 6.05
N ASN A 46 -8.11 -15.62 5.46
CA ASN A 46 -7.95 -14.32 6.11
C ASN A 46 -9.17 -13.41 5.87
N ASN A 47 -10.25 -13.93 5.30
CA ASN A 47 -11.45 -13.19 4.90
C ASN A 47 -11.21 -12.13 3.81
N LEU A 48 -10.15 -12.27 3.01
CA LEU A 48 -9.96 -11.43 1.83
C LEU A 48 -10.76 -12.03 0.67
N ALA A 49 -11.36 -11.17 -0.15
CA ALA A 49 -12.17 -11.59 -1.29
C ALA A 49 -11.45 -11.37 -2.62
N THR A 50 -11.73 -12.23 -3.59
CA THR A 50 -11.35 -12.01 -4.99
C THR A 50 -12.23 -10.94 -5.61
N ALA A 51 -11.84 -10.44 -6.79
CA ALA A 51 -12.78 -9.73 -7.65
C ALA A 51 -13.91 -10.70 -8.04
N GLN A 52 -15.11 -10.14 -8.22
CA GLN A 52 -16.27 -10.92 -8.65
C GLN A 52 -16.27 -11.05 -10.17
N VAL A 53 -16.29 -12.29 -10.66
CA VAL A 53 -16.50 -12.61 -12.09
C VAL A 53 -17.99 -12.69 -12.37
N GLN A 54 -18.44 -12.18 -13.51
CA GLN A 54 -19.83 -12.34 -13.97
C GLN A 54 -19.88 -13.28 -15.16
N GLU A 55 -20.72 -14.31 -15.08
CA GLU A 55 -20.93 -15.30 -16.14
C GLU A 55 -22.40 -15.36 -16.54
N GLN A 56 -22.67 -15.31 -17.84
CA GLN A 56 -24.01 -15.43 -18.39
C GLN A 56 -24.21 -16.83 -18.98
N LEU A 57 -25.25 -17.53 -18.53
CA LEU A 57 -25.55 -18.89 -18.98
C LEU A 57 -27.01 -19.01 -19.40
N TYR A 58 -27.24 -19.70 -20.51
CA TYR A 58 -28.59 -20.13 -20.90
C TYR A 58 -28.82 -21.56 -20.43
N LEU A 59 -29.79 -21.75 -19.53
CA LEU A 59 -30.13 -23.05 -18.96
C LEU A 59 -31.28 -23.70 -19.74
N LEU A 60 -31.14 -25.01 -19.96
CA LEU A 60 -32.15 -25.84 -20.61
C LEU A 60 -32.85 -26.71 -19.57
N ALA A 61 -34.17 -26.91 -19.76
CA ALA A 61 -34.94 -27.82 -18.93
C ALA A 61 -34.32 -29.23 -18.92
N ASN A 62 -34.28 -29.85 -17.75
CA ASN A 62 -33.80 -31.22 -17.54
C ASN A 62 -32.35 -31.48 -17.99
N THR A 63 -31.52 -30.43 -18.08
CA THR A 63 -30.09 -30.55 -18.40
C THR A 63 -29.26 -30.26 -17.17
N ALA A 64 -28.28 -31.11 -16.88
CA ALA A 64 -27.32 -30.85 -15.82
C ALA A 64 -26.26 -29.85 -16.31
N THR A 65 -26.22 -28.66 -15.70
CA THR A 65 -25.22 -27.62 -15.98
C THR A 65 -24.43 -27.34 -14.72
N SER A 66 -23.15 -26.99 -14.85
CA SER A 66 -22.32 -26.61 -13.70
C SER A 66 -21.43 -25.44 -14.03
N VAL A 67 -21.23 -24.54 -13.06
CA VAL A 67 -20.24 -23.45 -13.14
C VAL A 67 -18.90 -23.99 -12.63
N THR A 68 -17.91 -24.03 -13.50
CA THR A 68 -16.58 -24.61 -13.24
C THR A 68 -15.53 -23.98 -14.17
N ASN A 69 -14.25 -24.35 -14.02
CA ASN A 69 -13.13 -23.89 -14.85
C ASN A 69 -12.94 -22.36 -14.93
N ILE A 70 -13.37 -21.63 -13.91
CA ILE A 70 -13.13 -20.18 -13.80
C ILE A 70 -11.87 -19.95 -12.98
N LEU A 71 -10.89 -19.24 -13.55
CA LEU A 71 -9.71 -18.79 -12.83
C LEU A 71 -10.02 -17.45 -12.12
N LEU A 72 -10.30 -17.52 -10.83
CA LEU A 72 -10.57 -16.34 -10.00
C LEU A 72 -9.29 -15.52 -9.78
N SER A 73 -9.45 -14.21 -9.61
CA SER A 73 -8.34 -13.31 -9.27
C SER A 73 -7.68 -13.73 -7.96
N PRO A 74 -6.43 -13.33 -7.68
CA PRO A 74 -5.88 -13.48 -6.35
C PRO A 74 -6.62 -12.56 -5.35
N THR A 75 -6.58 -12.93 -4.08
CA THR A 75 -6.80 -12.00 -2.97
C THR A 75 -5.52 -11.21 -2.71
N ILE A 76 -5.63 -10.04 -2.08
CA ILE A 76 -4.48 -9.16 -1.83
C ILE A 76 -4.68 -8.36 -0.55
N GLN A 77 -3.60 -8.16 0.20
CA GLN A 77 -3.50 -7.30 1.37
C GLN A 77 -2.08 -6.73 1.48
N LEU A 78 -1.92 -5.76 2.38
CA LEU A 78 -0.64 -5.19 2.78
C LEU A 78 -0.36 -5.50 4.25
N ASP A 79 0.90 -5.64 4.63
CA ASP A 79 1.31 -5.71 6.04
C ASP A 79 1.07 -4.38 6.79
N LYS A 80 1.09 -3.25 6.06
CA LYS A 80 0.81 -1.91 6.59
C LYS A 80 0.23 -0.99 5.52
N ALA A 81 -0.57 -0.02 5.96
CA ALA A 81 -1.21 0.97 5.08
C ALA A 81 -0.36 2.21 4.81
N THR A 82 0.72 2.41 5.57
CA THR A 82 1.58 3.60 5.50
C THR A 82 3.04 3.21 5.62
N ILE A 83 3.89 3.82 4.80
CA ILE A 83 5.35 3.65 4.82
C ILE A 83 6.05 5.00 4.68
N GLN A 84 7.30 5.08 5.12
CA GLN A 84 8.21 6.16 4.76
C GLN A 84 9.16 5.72 3.63
N PRO A 85 9.75 6.66 2.86
CA PRO A 85 10.80 6.32 1.92
C PRO A 85 11.93 5.53 2.61
N GLY A 86 12.22 4.34 2.09
CA GLY A 86 13.23 3.44 2.65
C GLY A 86 12.67 2.32 3.53
N ASP A 87 11.37 2.32 3.83
CA ASP A 87 10.72 1.18 4.49
C ASP A 87 10.46 0.03 3.51
N THR A 88 10.48 -1.21 4.00
CA THR A 88 9.94 -2.34 3.24
C THR A 88 8.41 -2.36 3.29
N LEU A 89 7.74 -2.86 2.25
CA LEU A 89 6.30 -3.12 2.24
C LEU A 89 6.04 -4.54 1.72
N THR A 90 5.28 -5.34 2.45
CA THR A 90 4.92 -6.70 2.04
C THR A 90 3.50 -6.75 1.50
N ILE A 91 3.39 -7.18 0.25
CA ILE A 91 2.14 -7.41 -0.47
C ILE A 91 1.90 -8.93 -0.47
N SER A 92 0.74 -9.38 0.02
CA SER A 92 0.47 -10.82 0.16
C SER A 92 -0.99 -11.17 -0.10
N GLY A 93 -1.27 -12.46 -0.28
CA GLY A 93 -2.63 -12.98 -0.41
C GLY A 93 -2.66 -14.46 -0.76
N SER A 94 -3.77 -14.89 -1.32
CA SER A 94 -4.01 -16.25 -1.79
C SER A 94 -4.48 -16.27 -3.24
N ALA A 95 -4.12 -17.30 -3.98
CA ALA A 95 -4.59 -17.56 -5.33
C ALA A 95 -4.61 -19.08 -5.59
N ARG A 96 -4.82 -19.48 -6.84
CA ARG A 96 -4.68 -20.89 -7.23
C ARG A 96 -3.28 -21.42 -6.86
N PRO A 97 -3.15 -22.59 -6.22
CA PRO A 97 -1.85 -23.16 -5.87
C PRO A 97 -0.92 -23.35 -7.07
N LEU A 98 0.39 -23.30 -6.84
CA LEU A 98 1.44 -23.57 -7.84
C LEU A 98 1.30 -22.76 -9.15
N SER A 99 0.88 -21.50 -9.03
CA SER A 99 0.61 -20.59 -10.15
C SER A 99 1.57 -19.39 -10.12
N GLN A 100 1.75 -18.74 -11.28
CA GLN A 100 2.58 -17.54 -11.38
C GLN A 100 1.75 -16.29 -11.07
N MET A 101 2.38 -15.31 -10.43
CA MET A 101 1.75 -14.07 -10.02
C MET A 101 2.44 -12.88 -10.68
N SER A 102 1.65 -11.93 -11.16
CA SER A 102 2.13 -10.59 -11.54
C SER A 102 1.50 -9.57 -10.61
N ILE A 103 2.34 -8.83 -9.88
CA ILE A 103 1.94 -7.75 -8.97
C ILE A 103 2.26 -6.43 -9.65
N PHE A 104 1.37 -5.47 -9.55
CA PHE A 104 1.51 -4.14 -10.15
C PHE A 104 1.37 -3.09 -9.06
N THR A 105 2.23 -2.07 -9.10
CA THR A 105 2.06 -0.81 -8.36
C THR A 105 1.80 0.31 -9.35
N GLU A 106 0.91 1.24 -9.03
CA GLU A 106 0.62 2.38 -9.91
C GLU A 106 1.43 3.63 -9.54
N SER A 107 1.84 4.36 -10.58
CA SER A 107 2.53 5.66 -10.56
C SER A 107 3.78 5.74 -9.66
N PRO A 108 4.99 5.37 -10.16
CA PRO A 108 5.25 4.85 -11.50
C PRO A 108 4.76 3.41 -11.63
N LEU A 109 4.19 3.05 -12.79
CA LEU A 109 3.75 1.69 -13.05
C LEU A 109 4.96 0.76 -13.00
N LYS A 110 5.00 -0.13 -12.01
CA LYS A 110 6.00 -1.18 -11.89
C LYS A 110 5.33 -2.53 -11.74
N SER A 111 5.95 -3.55 -12.31
CA SER A 111 5.50 -4.92 -12.20
C SER A 111 6.53 -5.79 -11.49
N TYR A 112 6.04 -6.73 -10.71
CA TYR A 112 6.83 -7.70 -9.96
C TYR A 112 6.27 -9.09 -10.17
N SER A 113 7.12 -10.09 -9.97
CA SER A 113 6.74 -11.50 -10.13
C SER A 113 6.84 -12.22 -8.79
N ALA A 114 5.87 -13.09 -8.54
CA ALA A 114 5.89 -14.05 -7.44
C ALA A 114 5.27 -15.36 -7.90
N SER A 115 5.15 -16.32 -6.99
CA SER A 115 4.44 -17.57 -7.22
C SER A 115 3.66 -17.97 -5.98
N THR A 116 2.58 -18.71 -6.16
CA THR A 116 1.87 -19.34 -5.04
C THR A 116 2.55 -20.63 -4.59
N ASP A 117 2.53 -20.89 -3.28
CA ASP A 117 2.93 -22.16 -2.70
C ASP A 117 1.89 -23.27 -2.95
N ILE A 118 2.13 -24.47 -2.40
CA ILE A 118 1.21 -25.61 -2.49
C ILE A 118 -0.12 -25.38 -1.74
N GLN A 119 -0.19 -24.41 -0.83
CA GLN A 119 -1.42 -24.00 -0.15
C GLN A 119 -2.15 -22.86 -0.88
N GLY A 120 -1.54 -22.27 -1.91
CA GLY A 120 -2.07 -21.12 -2.64
C GLY A 120 -1.67 -19.77 -2.07
N ASN A 121 -0.79 -19.69 -1.06
CA ASN A 121 -0.34 -18.40 -0.52
C ASN A 121 0.75 -17.80 -1.39
N TRP A 122 0.77 -16.48 -1.51
CA TRP A 122 1.84 -15.74 -2.16
C TRP A 122 2.21 -14.49 -1.36
N SER A 123 3.45 -14.03 -1.54
CA SER A 123 3.94 -12.80 -0.94
C SER A 123 5.06 -12.20 -1.80
N TYR A 124 5.12 -10.87 -1.84
CA TYR A 124 6.19 -10.10 -2.44
C TYR A 124 6.52 -8.89 -1.55
N THR A 125 7.79 -8.70 -1.24
CA THR A 125 8.25 -7.55 -0.42
C THR A 125 8.93 -6.53 -1.32
N LEU A 126 8.36 -5.32 -1.40
CA LEU A 126 9.03 -4.17 -1.98
C LEU A 126 10.25 -3.83 -1.10
N PRO A 127 11.47 -3.85 -1.67
CA PRO A 127 12.67 -3.60 -0.88
C PRO A 127 12.84 -2.11 -0.56
N SER A 128 13.52 -1.82 0.54
CA SER A 128 13.85 -0.45 0.97
C SER A 128 14.60 0.36 -0.09
N SER A 129 15.50 -0.30 -0.82
CA SER A 129 16.28 0.30 -1.93
C SER A 129 15.41 0.82 -3.06
N GLU A 130 14.17 0.35 -3.16
CA GLU A 130 13.20 0.79 -4.13
C GLU A 130 12.28 1.86 -3.56
N THR A 131 11.68 1.62 -2.40
CA THR A 131 10.74 2.54 -1.74
C THR A 131 11.39 3.84 -1.32
N GLN A 132 12.72 3.89 -1.11
CA GLN A 132 13.47 5.14 -0.88
C GLN A 132 13.29 6.16 -2.02
N ASN A 133 12.95 5.70 -3.23
CA ASN A 133 12.75 6.56 -4.39
C ASN A 133 11.27 6.91 -4.61
N TYR A 134 10.36 6.47 -3.73
CA TYR A 134 8.95 6.79 -3.85
C TYR A 134 8.72 8.19 -3.30
N ALA A 135 8.01 9.01 -4.07
CA ALA A 135 7.62 10.34 -3.61
C ALA A 135 6.51 10.20 -2.55
N PRO A 136 6.38 11.17 -1.63
CA PRO A 136 5.24 11.22 -0.74
C PRO A 136 3.93 11.28 -1.53
N GLY A 137 2.97 10.41 -1.20
CA GLY A 137 1.73 10.30 -1.95
C GLY A 137 1.01 8.97 -1.74
N GLN A 138 -0.19 8.88 -2.32
CA GLN A 138 -1.00 7.66 -2.33
C GLN A 138 -0.61 6.77 -3.50
N TYR A 139 -0.37 5.51 -3.21
CA TYR A 139 -0.02 4.47 -4.17
C TYR A 139 -1.05 3.35 -4.10
N ARG A 140 -1.17 2.64 -5.22
CA ARG A 140 -2.11 1.52 -5.37
C ARG A 140 -1.37 0.28 -5.84
N ALA A 141 -1.73 -0.88 -5.30
CA ALA A 141 -1.25 -2.17 -5.76
C ALA A 141 -2.40 -3.13 -6.08
N TYR A 142 -2.19 -3.98 -7.08
CA TYR A 142 -3.11 -5.05 -7.48
C TYR A 142 -2.32 -6.21 -8.10
N ALA A 143 -2.95 -7.37 -8.26
CA ALA A 143 -2.29 -8.56 -8.77
C ALA A 143 -3.16 -9.37 -9.74
N ILE A 144 -2.50 -10.18 -10.57
CA ILE A 144 -3.10 -11.15 -11.50
C ILE A 144 -2.42 -12.49 -11.27
N VAL A 145 -3.19 -13.58 -11.34
CA VAL A 145 -2.65 -14.95 -11.35
C VAL A 145 -2.70 -15.53 -12.76
N THR A 146 -1.63 -16.23 -13.15
CA THR A 146 -1.54 -17.00 -14.40
C THR A 146 -1.38 -18.48 -14.07
N ASP A 147 -2.26 -19.32 -14.61
CA ASP A 147 -2.21 -20.76 -14.38
C ASP A 147 -1.13 -21.46 -15.24
N SER A 148 -0.94 -22.76 -15.02
CA SER A 148 0.05 -23.57 -15.76
C SER A 148 -0.20 -23.68 -17.27
N ASN A 149 -1.42 -23.35 -17.72
CA ASN A 149 -1.81 -23.38 -19.13
C ASN A 149 -1.65 -21.99 -19.79
N GLY A 150 -1.23 -20.98 -19.03
CA GLY A 150 -1.09 -19.61 -19.51
C GLY A 150 -2.37 -18.78 -19.45
N ASN A 151 -3.46 -19.28 -18.85
CA ASN A 151 -4.68 -18.50 -18.67
C ASN A 151 -4.49 -17.48 -17.55
N GLN A 152 -4.98 -16.27 -17.75
CA GLN A 152 -4.91 -15.19 -16.77
C GLN A 152 -6.25 -14.92 -16.11
N SER A 153 -6.24 -14.62 -14.82
CA SER A 153 -7.42 -14.15 -14.09
C SER A 153 -7.77 -12.71 -14.44
N LEU A 154 -8.90 -12.22 -13.92
CA LEU A 154 -9.11 -10.78 -13.72
C LEU A 154 -8.08 -10.21 -12.73
N THR A 155 -7.99 -8.87 -12.68
CA THR A 155 -7.24 -8.17 -11.62
C THR A 155 -7.89 -8.40 -10.26
N SER A 156 -7.08 -8.53 -9.22
CA SER A 156 -7.55 -8.50 -7.83
C SER A 156 -8.25 -7.18 -7.49
N PRO A 157 -8.95 -7.09 -6.34
CA PRO A 157 -9.21 -5.80 -5.71
C PRO A 157 -7.89 -5.02 -5.55
N SER A 158 -7.97 -3.71 -5.47
CA SER A 158 -6.79 -2.89 -5.22
C SER A 158 -6.61 -2.61 -3.74
N VAL A 159 -5.36 -2.57 -3.31
CA VAL A 159 -4.96 -2.09 -1.98
C VAL A 159 -4.22 -0.77 -2.13
N ASN A 160 -4.44 0.15 -1.20
CA ASN A 160 -3.79 1.46 -1.22
C ASN A 160 -2.80 1.56 -0.06
N PHE A 161 -1.69 2.23 -0.29
CA PHE A 161 -0.76 2.62 0.76
C PHE A 161 -0.30 4.06 0.57
N LEU A 162 -0.09 4.72 1.70
CA LEU A 162 0.46 6.07 1.75
C LEU A 162 1.98 5.99 1.93
N VAL A 163 2.71 6.65 1.05
CA VAL A 163 4.09 7.04 1.32
C VAL A 163 4.03 8.40 1.99
N GLU A 164 4.36 8.45 3.28
CA GLU A 164 4.44 9.72 4.00
C GLU A 164 5.73 10.45 3.64
N GLN A 165 5.76 11.76 3.89
CA GLN A 165 7.05 12.41 3.97
C GLN A 165 7.86 11.71 5.04
N SER A 166 9.14 11.45 4.76
CA SER A 166 10.04 11.00 5.80
C SER A 166 10.06 12.10 6.86
N THR A 167 9.35 11.89 7.96
CA THR A 167 9.43 12.77 9.14
C THR A 167 10.71 12.48 9.91
N SER A 168 11.75 11.97 9.26
CA SER A 168 13.11 11.97 9.76
C SER A 168 13.62 13.41 9.85
N GLY A 169 13.04 14.17 10.76
CA GLY A 169 13.79 14.99 11.70
C GLY A 169 14.47 14.13 12.78
N ASN A 170 14.92 12.92 12.40
CA ASN A 170 15.97 12.17 13.09
C ASN A 170 17.32 12.43 12.40
N ASN A 171 17.53 13.62 11.86
CA ASN A 171 18.83 14.21 12.11
C ASN A 171 18.89 14.29 13.65
N PRO A 172 19.90 13.76 14.38
CA PRO A 172 20.13 14.30 15.71
C PRO A 172 20.06 15.80 15.53
N ALA A 173 19.17 16.50 16.26
CA ALA A 173 18.95 17.94 16.09
C ALA A 173 20.32 18.54 15.75
N PRO A 174 20.53 19.07 14.52
CA PRO A 174 21.85 19.48 14.09
C PRO A 174 22.42 20.29 15.24
N SER A 175 23.59 19.89 15.71
CA SER A 175 24.19 20.39 16.95
C SER A 175 23.93 21.90 17.01
N CYS A 176 23.03 22.33 17.90
CA CYS A 176 22.53 23.71 17.88
C CYS A 176 23.72 24.65 17.87
N ASP A 177 23.91 25.37 16.78
CA ASP A 177 25.02 26.29 16.65
C ASP A 177 24.60 27.69 17.09
N ILE A 178 24.25 27.76 18.38
CA ILE A 178 23.82 29.01 19.01
C ILE A 178 24.90 30.09 18.87
N SER A 179 26.19 29.69 18.91
CA SER A 179 27.33 30.58 18.73
C SER A 179 27.37 31.28 17.36
N HIS A 180 26.72 30.70 16.36
CA HIS A 180 26.62 31.25 15.01
C HIS A 180 25.20 31.71 14.66
N GLY A 181 24.24 31.61 15.59
CA GLY A 181 22.89 32.13 15.44
C GLY A 181 21.86 31.15 14.86
N ASP A 182 22.08 29.84 14.91
CA ASP A 182 21.05 28.82 14.62
C ASP A 182 20.19 28.60 15.87
N LEU A 183 19.17 29.44 16.03
CA LEU A 183 18.36 29.55 17.25
C LEU A 183 17.22 28.52 17.29
N ASN A 184 16.82 27.96 16.15
CA ASN A 184 15.80 26.91 16.07
C ASN A 184 16.38 25.49 15.91
N CYS A 185 17.71 25.37 15.82
CA CYS A 185 18.45 24.12 15.67
C CYS A 185 18.03 23.34 14.42
N ASP A 186 17.81 24.04 13.31
CA ASP A 186 17.52 23.44 12.00
C ASP A 186 18.78 23.23 11.15
N GLY A 187 19.95 23.70 11.62
CA GLY A 187 21.24 23.54 10.97
C GLY A 187 21.54 24.65 9.96
N THR A 188 20.67 25.65 9.84
CA THR A 188 20.85 26.82 8.98
C THR A 188 20.57 28.10 9.77
N VAL A 189 21.21 29.20 9.39
CA VAL A 189 20.94 30.52 9.99
C VAL A 189 20.15 31.33 8.98
N ASN A 190 18.85 31.53 9.21
CA ASN A 190 17.94 32.13 8.23
C ASN A 190 16.92 33.10 8.88
N LEU A 191 15.88 33.48 8.12
CA LEU A 191 14.82 34.40 8.56
C LEU A 191 14.09 33.91 9.82
N THR A 192 14.04 32.59 10.04
CA THR A 192 13.42 31.97 11.21
C THR A 192 14.23 32.28 12.46
N ASP A 193 15.55 32.12 12.42
CA ASP A 193 16.44 32.48 13.53
C ASP A 193 16.39 33.97 13.83
N PHE A 194 16.36 34.79 12.78
CA PHE A 194 16.21 36.23 12.95
C PHE A 194 14.89 36.59 13.66
N SER A 195 13.79 35.90 13.36
CA SER A 195 12.53 36.11 14.07
C SER A 195 12.60 35.73 15.55
N ILE A 196 13.38 34.70 15.89
CA ILE A 196 13.62 34.27 17.28
C ILE A 196 14.51 35.28 18.01
N LEU A 197 15.54 35.82 17.35
CA LEU A 197 16.40 36.87 17.90
C LEU A 197 15.58 38.13 18.22
N LEU A 198 14.74 38.57 17.29
CA LEU A 198 13.87 39.73 17.47
C LEU A 198 12.83 39.51 18.57
N TYR A 199 12.34 38.29 18.74
CA TYR A 199 11.42 37.95 19.81
C TYR A 199 12.05 38.18 21.20
N TRP A 200 13.35 37.89 21.35
CA TRP A 200 14.10 38.06 22.60
C TRP A 200 14.84 39.40 22.74
N TRP A 201 14.57 40.36 21.85
CA TRP A 201 15.31 41.63 21.82
C TRP A 201 15.25 42.40 23.16
N GLY A 202 16.42 42.79 23.66
CA GLY A 202 16.56 43.51 24.93
C GLY A 202 16.43 42.65 26.19
N THR A 203 16.44 41.32 26.07
CA THR A 203 16.39 40.37 27.20
C THR A 203 17.76 39.72 27.46
N ASP A 204 17.89 38.92 28.52
CA ASP A 204 19.09 38.12 28.86
C ASP A 204 18.95 36.64 28.43
N HIS A 205 18.11 36.37 27.42
CA HIS A 205 17.82 35.00 27.00
C HIS A 205 19.07 34.32 26.43
N LYS A 206 19.60 33.34 27.18
CA LYS A 206 20.89 32.67 26.90
C LYS A 206 21.09 32.13 25.48
N ALA A 207 20.01 31.74 24.79
CA ALA A 207 20.13 31.26 23.43
C ALA A 207 20.18 32.39 22.39
N ALA A 208 19.58 33.55 22.69
CA ALA A 208 19.55 34.70 21.79
C ALA A 208 20.68 35.71 22.09
N ASP A 209 21.25 35.65 23.29
CA ASP A 209 22.47 36.35 23.71
C ASP A 209 23.69 35.57 23.20
N ILE A 210 23.98 35.75 21.91
CA ILE A 210 24.98 35.00 21.15
C ILE A 210 26.40 35.36 21.64
N ASN A 211 26.62 36.61 22.03
CA ASN A 211 27.93 37.06 22.54
C ASN A 211 28.10 36.83 24.06
N GLY A 212 27.02 36.54 24.79
CA GLY A 212 27.03 36.28 26.23
C GLY A 212 27.24 37.53 27.09
N ASP A 213 26.89 38.72 26.60
CA ASP A 213 27.07 40.00 27.31
C ASP A 213 25.92 40.33 28.28
N GLY A 214 24.88 39.50 28.30
CA GLY A 214 23.71 39.62 29.16
C GLY A 214 22.57 40.43 28.55
N ILE A 215 22.65 40.85 27.28
CA ILE A 215 21.57 41.55 26.60
C ILE A 215 21.52 41.26 25.09
N VAL A 216 20.41 40.69 24.60
CA VAL A 216 20.14 40.51 23.17
C VAL A 216 20.00 41.85 22.47
N ASN A 217 20.96 42.19 21.60
CA ASN A 217 21.02 43.49 20.95
C ASN A 217 21.64 43.43 19.54
N LEU A 218 22.05 44.59 19.04
CA LEU A 218 22.63 44.74 17.70
C LEU A 218 23.93 43.93 17.51
N VAL A 219 24.66 43.65 18.59
CA VAL A 219 25.87 42.82 18.54
C VAL A 219 25.51 41.38 18.23
N ASP A 220 24.50 40.80 18.88
CA ASP A 220 24.00 39.44 18.56
C ASP A 220 23.47 39.37 17.13
N PHE A 221 22.72 40.38 16.71
CA PHE A 221 22.26 40.50 15.33
C PHE A 221 23.43 40.53 14.34
N SER A 222 24.50 41.25 14.65
CA SER A 222 25.67 41.32 13.77
C SER A 222 26.40 39.98 13.63
N ILE A 223 26.41 39.17 14.70
CA ILE A 223 26.95 37.81 14.67
C ILE A 223 26.06 36.91 13.82
N MET A 224 24.75 36.91 14.05
CA MET A 224 23.81 36.14 13.23
C MET A 224 23.90 36.49 11.74
N MET A 225 23.96 37.78 11.41
CA MET A 225 24.06 38.23 10.01
C MET A 225 25.35 37.81 9.31
N TYR A 226 26.43 37.55 10.06
CA TYR A 226 27.67 37.02 9.49
C TYR A 226 27.49 35.58 8.97
N TYR A 227 26.68 34.77 9.67
CA TYR A 227 26.43 33.37 9.33
C TYR A 227 25.15 33.15 8.53
N PHE A 228 24.41 34.22 8.22
CA PHE A 228 23.12 34.16 7.54
C PHE A 228 23.22 33.54 6.14
N GLN A 229 22.43 32.49 5.93
CA GLN A 229 22.32 31.74 4.68
C GLN A 229 20.98 32.05 4.01
N ARG A 230 20.98 32.07 2.68
CA ARG A 230 19.79 32.36 1.86
C ARG A 230 18.95 31.13 1.61
#